data_AF-A0A8T3TU28-F1
#
_entry.id   AF-A0A8T3TU28-F1
#
_cell.length_a   1.000
_cell.length_b   1.000
_cell.length_c   1.000
_cell.angle_alpha   90.00
_cell.angle_beta   90.00
_cell.angle_gamma   90.00
#
_symmetry.space_group_name_H-M   'P 1'
#
loop_
_entity.id
_entity.type
_entity.pdbx_description
1 polymer ?
#
loop_
_entity_poly.entity_id
_entity_poly.type
_entity_poly.pdbx_seq_one_letter_code
_entity_poly.pdbx_strand_id
1 'polypeptide(L)'
;TPASAALRLFISDVSPNVGRVLLVGNSWTESGITWNTAPSVTGAPELATFVPSSTGWIDIPLDASKLPSGGTYSVAVLNGGTNSTKFDSREGLNASQLVVQSP
;
A
#
# COMPACT_ATOMS: atom_id res chain seq x y z
N THR A 1 -12.47 -14.47 -0.53
CA THR A 1 -11.82 -13.20 -0.91
C THR A 1 -12.82 -12.07 -0.72
N PRO A 2 -12.39 -10.84 -0.40
CA PRO A 2 -13.33 -9.73 -0.23
C PRO A 2 -14.02 -9.38 -1.56
N ALA A 3 -15.24 -8.83 -1.50
CA ALA A 3 -15.96 -8.36 -2.69
C ALA A 3 -15.27 -7.13 -3.30
N SER A 4 -14.73 -6.26 -2.44
CA SER A 4 -13.89 -5.13 -2.83
C SER A 4 -12.88 -4.81 -1.72
N ALA A 5 -11.75 -4.21 -2.10
CA ALA A 5 -10.74 -3.72 -1.17
C ALA A 5 -10.15 -2.41 -1.68
N ALA A 6 -9.90 -1.45 -0.78
CA ALA A 6 -9.20 -0.21 -1.08
C ALA A 6 -8.17 0.10 0.01
N LEU A 7 -6.97 0.49 -0.42
CA LEU A 7 -5.95 1.05 0.47
C LEU A 7 -6.18 2.55 0.57
N ARG A 8 -6.62 3.00 1.74
CA ARG A 8 -6.83 4.41 2.05
C ARG A 8 -5.59 4.99 2.70
N LEU A 9 -4.96 5.96 2.05
CA LEU A 9 -3.76 6.64 2.52
C LEU A 9 -3.99 8.15 2.58
N PHE A 10 -3.36 8.82 3.53
CA PHE A 10 -3.35 10.29 3.57
C PHE A 10 -2.04 10.82 2.99
N ILE A 11 -2.13 11.64 1.95
CA ILE A 11 -0.99 12.21 1.24
C ILE A 11 -0.65 13.58 1.83
N SER A 12 0.58 13.73 2.33
CA SER A 12 1.11 15.00 2.82
C SER A 12 1.96 15.73 1.77
N ASP A 13 2.49 15.02 0.76
CA ASP A 13 3.29 15.57 -0.32
C ASP A 13 3.08 14.75 -1.61
N VAL A 14 2.76 15.43 -2.71
CA VAL A 14 2.38 14.81 -3.99
C VAL A 14 3.58 14.66 -4.93
N SER A 15 3.55 13.58 -5.71
CA SER A 15 4.49 13.37 -6.82
C SER A 15 3.72 12.95 -8.07
N PRO A 16 4.16 13.38 -9.28
CA PRO A 16 3.56 12.95 -10.54
C PRO A 16 3.94 11.51 -10.93
N ASN A 17 4.82 10.85 -10.17
CA ASN A 17 5.26 9.50 -10.45
C ASN A 17 4.17 8.47 -10.17
N VAL A 18 4.10 7.44 -11.01
CA VAL A 18 3.22 6.28 -10.79
C VAL A 18 3.68 5.53 -9.54
N GLY A 19 2.75 5.39 -8.59
CA GLY A 19 2.84 4.51 -7.45
C GLY A 19 2.31 3.12 -7.78
N ARG A 20 2.92 2.09 -7.19
CA ARG A 20 2.49 0.70 -7.32
C ARG A 20 2.25 0.09 -5.95
N VAL A 21 1.22 -0.73 -5.82
CA VAL A 21 0.93 -1.49 -4.61
C VAL A 21 1.11 -2.98 -4.92
N LEU A 22 2.04 -3.62 -4.21
CA LEU A 22 2.35 -5.05 -4.38
C LEU A 22 1.99 -5.81 -3.10
N LEU A 23 1.45 -7.02 -3.24
CA LEU A 23 1.23 -7.94 -2.12
C LEU A 23 2.54 -8.64 -1.75
N VAL A 24 3.00 -8.48 -0.51
CA VAL A 24 4.27 -9.06 -0.03
C VAL A 24 4.07 -9.99 1.17
N GLY A 25 5.13 -10.74 1.50
CA GLY A 25 5.11 -11.67 2.63
C GLY A 25 4.98 -10.98 4.00
N ASN A 26 4.35 -11.67 4.95
CA ASN A 26 4.09 -11.19 6.32
C ASN A 26 5.22 -11.50 7.32
N SER A 27 6.40 -11.95 6.86
CA SER A 27 7.50 -12.38 7.74
C SER A 27 8.33 -11.23 8.35
N TRP A 28 7.97 -9.98 8.04
CA TRP A 28 8.63 -8.80 8.60
C TRP A 28 7.98 -8.36 9.91
N THR A 29 8.73 -7.61 10.71
CA THR A 29 8.21 -6.92 11.89
C THR A 29 8.49 -5.44 11.76
N GLU A 30 7.61 -4.61 12.30
CA GLU A 30 7.76 -3.16 12.21
C GLU A 30 9.07 -2.65 12.80
N SER A 31 9.45 -3.14 13.98
CA SER A 31 10.67 -2.71 14.64
C SER A 31 11.95 -3.35 14.08
N GLY A 32 11.83 -4.42 13.28
CA GLY A 32 12.97 -5.23 12.83
C GLY A 32 13.23 -5.21 11.33
N ILE A 33 12.39 -4.53 10.55
CA ILE A 33 12.59 -4.39 9.11
C ILE A 33 13.80 -3.50 8.80
N THR A 34 14.65 -3.96 7.89
CA THR A 34 15.79 -3.21 7.35
C THR A 34 15.72 -3.26 5.83
N TRP A 35 16.58 -2.51 5.14
CA TRP A 35 16.72 -2.63 3.69
C TRP A 35 16.95 -4.07 3.22
N ASN A 36 17.83 -4.81 3.90
CA ASN A 36 18.21 -6.18 3.53
C ASN A 36 17.16 -7.23 3.92
N THR A 37 16.34 -6.94 4.93
CA THR A 37 15.32 -7.85 5.45
C THR A 37 13.90 -7.47 5.03
N ALA A 38 13.75 -6.47 4.17
CA ALA A 38 12.46 -6.07 3.62
C ALA A 38 11.85 -7.24 2.81
N PRO A 39 10.52 -7.42 2.86
CA PRO A 39 9.85 -8.40 2.01
C PRO A 39 10.21 -8.21 0.53
N SER A 40 10.54 -9.31 -0.15
CA SER A 40 10.86 -9.27 -1.58
C SER A 40 9.65 -8.81 -2.39
N VAL A 41 9.90 -7.91 -3.34
CA VAL A 41 8.90 -7.44 -4.32
C VAL A 41 9.02 -8.16 -5.67
N THR A 42 10.07 -8.95 -5.87
CA THR A 42 10.28 -9.71 -7.12
C THR A 42 9.25 -10.82 -7.25
N GLY A 43 8.45 -10.78 -8.32
CA GLY A 43 7.36 -11.73 -8.55
C GLY A 43 6.13 -11.51 -7.66
N ALA A 44 6.12 -10.47 -6.84
CA ALA A 44 4.98 -10.11 -6.00
C ALA A 44 3.76 -9.72 -6.87
N PRO A 45 2.55 -10.18 -6.56
CA PRO A 45 1.34 -9.77 -7.27
C PRO A 45 1.12 -8.26 -7.16
N GLU A 46 0.90 -7.60 -8.30
CA GLU A 46 0.47 -6.20 -8.32
C GLU A 46 -1.02 -6.09 -8.04
N LEU A 47 -1.35 -5.36 -6.97
CA LEU A 47 -2.71 -5.09 -6.54
C LEU A 47 -3.28 -3.82 -7.19
N ALA A 48 -2.45 -2.81 -7.42
CA ALA A 48 -2.89 -1.54 -7.98
C ALA A 48 -1.73 -0.69 -8.53
N THR A 49 -2.07 0.25 -9.40
CA THR A 49 -1.25 1.43 -9.71
C THR A 49 -2.06 2.69 -9.42
N PHE A 50 -1.38 3.78 -9.06
CA PHE A 50 -2.04 5.05 -8.76
C PHE A 50 -1.12 6.24 -9.07
N VAL A 51 -1.72 7.40 -9.35
CA VAL A 51 -1.00 8.68 -9.48
C VAL A 51 -1.75 9.70 -8.62
N PRO A 52 -1.16 10.19 -7.53
CA PRO A 52 -1.77 11.25 -6.72
C PRO A 52 -1.93 12.55 -7.51
N SER A 53 -3.11 13.17 -7.43
CA SER A 53 -3.39 14.47 -8.04
C SER A 53 -3.41 15.64 -7.04
N SER A 54 -3.51 15.34 -5.74
CA SER A 54 -3.60 16.32 -4.66
C SER A 54 -3.23 15.70 -3.31
N THR A 55 -2.99 16.55 -2.30
CA THR A 55 -2.83 16.13 -0.90
C THR A 55 -4.19 15.78 -0.29
N GLY A 56 -4.16 15.06 0.83
CA GLY A 56 -5.34 14.55 1.51
C GLY A 56 -5.58 13.06 1.27
N TRP A 57 -6.80 12.59 1.53
CA TRP A 57 -7.13 11.18 1.41
C TRP A 57 -7.19 10.71 -0.04
N ILE A 58 -6.54 9.58 -0.31
CA ILE A 58 -6.70 8.79 -1.53
C ILE A 58 -7.20 7.39 -1.17
N ASP A 59 -8.20 6.92 -1.90
CA ASP A 59 -8.64 5.53 -1.89
C ASP A 59 -8.08 4.86 -3.13
N ILE A 60 -7.12 3.95 -2.95
CA ILE A 60 -6.50 3.19 -4.03
C ILE A 60 -7.24 1.84 -4.13
N PRO A 61 -8.05 1.61 -5.17
CA PRO A 61 -8.75 0.34 -5.35
C PRO A 61 -7.71 -0.76 -5.56
N LEU A 62 -7.83 -1.84 -4.78
CA LEU A 62 -6.96 -3.01 -4.89
C LEU A 62 -7.68 -4.11 -5.67
N ASP A 63 -6.92 -4.87 -6.45
CA ASP A 63 -7.40 -6.10 -7.07
C ASP A 63 -7.70 -7.16 -5.98
N ALA A 64 -8.95 -7.19 -5.54
CA ALA A 64 -9.45 -8.08 -4.50
C ALA A 64 -9.32 -9.57 -4.86
N SER A 65 -9.21 -9.92 -6.15
CA SER A 65 -9.02 -11.30 -6.59
C SER A 65 -7.64 -11.86 -6.23
N LYS A 66 -6.66 -10.97 -6.04
CA LYS A 66 -5.28 -11.31 -5.65
C LYS A 66 -5.06 -11.30 -4.15
N LEU A 67 -6.04 -10.84 -3.36
CA LEU A 67 -5.95 -10.84 -1.90
C LEU A 67 -6.31 -12.23 -1.36
N PRO A 68 -5.52 -12.79 -0.43
CA PRO A 68 -5.87 -14.04 0.24
C PRO A 68 -7.17 -13.89 1.03
N SER A 69 -7.82 -15.01 1.36
CA SER A 69 -9.01 -14.98 2.21
C SER A 69 -8.63 -14.82 3.68
N GLY A 70 -8.84 -13.61 4.22
CA GLY A 70 -8.66 -13.33 5.65
C GLY A 70 -7.19 -13.26 6.08
N GLY A 71 -6.99 -12.94 7.36
CA GLY A 71 -5.66 -12.80 7.97
C GLY A 71 -5.00 -11.45 7.76
N THR A 72 -3.71 -11.39 8.06
CA THR A 72 -2.87 -10.19 7.91
C THR A 72 -2.41 -10.06 6.46
N TYR A 73 -2.49 -8.85 5.92
CA TYR A 73 -1.91 -8.52 4.61
C TYR A 73 -0.77 -7.53 4.80
N SER A 74 0.33 -7.76 4.10
CA SER A 74 1.43 -6.82 3.98
C SER A 74 1.51 -6.34 2.53
N VAL A 75 1.63 -5.03 2.34
CA VAL A 75 1.79 -4.44 1.01
C VAL A 75 3.06 -3.60 0.95
N ALA A 76 3.74 -3.66 -0.19
CA ALA A 76 4.80 -2.72 -0.52
C ALA A 76 4.23 -1.62 -1.41
N VAL A 77 4.51 -0.36 -1.06
CA VAL A 77 4.20 0.80 -1.90
C VAL A 77 5.50 1.28 -2.54
N LEU A 78 5.57 1.21 -3.86
CA LEU A 78 6.76 1.57 -4.63
C LEU A 78 6.52 2.85 -5.42
N ASN A 79 7.59 3.64 -5.59
CA ASN A 79 7.62 4.82 -6.46
C ASN A 79 8.42 4.51 -7.72
N GLY A 80 7.95 4.97 -8.88
CA GLY A 80 8.62 4.76 -10.17
C GLY A 80 9.73 5.74 -10.53
N GLY A 81 10.14 6.66 -9.64
CA GLY A 81 11.14 7.68 -9.96
C GLY A 81 11.84 8.28 -8.75
N THR A 82 12.44 9.46 -8.94
CA THR A 82 13.22 10.15 -7.89
C THR A 82 12.40 11.13 -7.05
N ASN A 83 11.14 11.39 -7.44
CA ASN A 83 10.20 12.23 -6.69
C ASN A 83 9.20 11.35 -5.94
N SER A 84 9.22 11.39 -4.60
CA SER A 84 8.42 10.51 -3.75
C SER A 84 7.10 11.16 -3.33
N THR A 85 6.00 10.40 -3.42
CA THR A 85 4.78 10.71 -2.68
C THR A 85 5.01 10.39 -1.20
N LYS A 86 4.62 11.29 -0.30
CA LYS A 86 4.69 11.06 1.15
C LYS A 86 3.31 10.79 1.72
N PHE A 87 3.25 9.80 2.61
CA PHE A 87 2.03 9.40 3.29
C PHE A 87 2.19 9.54 4.81
N ASP A 88 1.11 9.83 5.50
CA ASP A 88 1.10 9.80 6.96
C ASP A 88 1.26 8.35 7.46
N SER A 89 2.10 8.20 8.49
CA SER A 89 2.29 6.94 9.20
C SER A 89 1.22 6.75 10.29
N ARG A 90 1.27 5.60 10.97
CA ARG A 90 0.44 5.35 12.17
C ARG A 90 0.70 6.33 13.31
N GLU A 91 1.85 7.00 13.31
CA GLU A 91 2.25 7.96 14.34
C GLU A 91 1.74 9.38 14.05
N GLY A 92 1.20 9.59 12.84
CA GLY A 92 0.53 10.83 12.45
C GLY A 92 -0.94 10.89 12.91
N LEU A 93 -1.62 11.96 12.50
CA LEU A 93 -3.05 12.15 12.79
C LEU A 93 -3.97 11.36 11.84
N ASN A 94 -3.46 10.97 10.67
CA ASN A 94 -4.23 10.34 9.60
C ASN A 94 -3.69 8.93 9.30
N ALA A 95 -3.92 7.99 10.21
CA ALA A 95 -3.44 6.62 10.06
C ALA A 95 -4.00 5.93 8.81
N SER A 96 -3.15 5.18 8.11
CA SER A 96 -3.51 4.39 6.92
C SER A 96 -4.54 3.31 7.23
N GLN A 97 -5.43 3.00 6.28
CA GLN A 97 -6.52 2.05 6.46
C GLN A 97 -6.64 1.08 5.28
N LEU A 98 -7.03 -0.15 5.56
CA LEU A 98 -7.52 -1.10 4.55
C LEU A 98 -9.04 -1.18 4.65
N VAL A 99 -9.73 -0.64 3.66
CA VAL A 99 -11.20 -0.68 3.57
C VAL A 99 -11.58 -1.93 2.79
N VAL A 100 -12.35 -2.83 3.40
CA VAL A 100 -12.81 -4.08 2.78
C VAL A 100 -14.33 -4.18 2.80
N GLN A 101 -14.91 -4.71 1.74
CA GLN A 101 -16.31 -5.10 1.71
C GLN A 101 -16.40 -6.62 1.72
N SER A 102 -17.14 -7.16 2.68
CA SER A 102 -17.48 -8.58 2.74
C SER A 102 -18.40 -8.98 1.57
N PRO A 103 -18.39 -10.25 1.14
CA PRO A 103 -19.36 -10.78 0.19
C PRO A 103 -20.81 -10.60 0.63
#